data_AF-W5JI24-F1
#
_entry.id   AF-W5JI24-F1
#
_cell.length_a   1.000
_cell.length_b   1.000
_cell.length_c   1.000
_cell.angle_alpha   90.00
_cell.angle_beta   90.00
_cell.angle_gamma   90.00
#
_symmetry.space_group_name_H-M   'P 1'
#
loop_
_entity.id
_entity.type
_entity.pdbx_description
1 polymer ?
#
loop_
_entity_poly.entity_id
_entity_poly.type
_entity_poly.pdbx_seq_one_letter_code
_entity_poly.pdbx_strand_id
1 'polypeptide(L)'
;MGTDFEIVGFWESRFKVAICDVLSGVCFVGQLDTHSLAMFLLIPLVIYLSIGGIFLLAGFVSLFRIRTVMKHDGTRTDKLERLMLRIGFFSGLFILPSLGYLACLFYEYYNFDDWMIQWNRQMCKIFSIPCPAPRHGSNGEEDKPIFHIYMVKYVCSMLVGVTSSVWLWSGKTVVSWRQFAERLQGKDTRSRGAYV
;
A
#
# COMPACT_ATOMS: atom_id res chain seq x y z
N MET A 1 -6.39 31.72 -14.63
CA MET A 1 -7.86 31.55 -14.74
C MET A 1 -8.28 30.63 -15.89
N GLY A 2 -7.44 30.33 -16.88
CA GLY A 2 -7.75 29.33 -17.93
C GLY A 2 -7.40 27.88 -17.58
N THR A 3 -6.41 27.65 -16.70
CA THR A 3 -5.93 26.30 -16.33
C THR A 3 -6.89 25.56 -15.39
N ASP A 4 -7.58 26.25 -14.49
CA ASP A 4 -8.51 25.61 -13.54
C ASP A 4 -9.75 25.04 -14.22
N PHE A 5 -10.25 25.68 -15.29
CA PHE A 5 -11.44 25.21 -16.01
C PHE A 5 -11.12 23.99 -16.91
N GLU A 6 -9.91 23.92 -17.48
CA GLU A 6 -9.42 22.71 -18.15
C GLU A 6 -9.22 21.55 -17.17
N ILE A 7 -8.69 21.81 -15.97
CA ILE A 7 -8.47 20.77 -14.95
C ILE A 7 -9.81 20.21 -14.45
N VAL A 8 -10.80 21.06 -14.19
CA VAL A 8 -12.14 20.64 -13.75
C VAL A 8 -12.88 19.90 -14.87
N GLY A 9 -12.84 20.41 -16.12
CA GLY A 9 -13.42 19.73 -17.28
C GLY A 9 -12.75 18.40 -17.63
N PHE A 10 -11.43 18.29 -17.40
CA PHE A 10 -10.66 17.06 -17.53
C PHE A 10 -11.05 16.03 -16.46
N TRP A 11 -11.23 16.47 -15.21
CA TRP A 11 -11.67 15.62 -14.10
C TRP A 11 -13.08 15.07 -14.33
N GLU A 12 -14.02 15.90 -14.78
CA GLU A 12 -15.43 15.52 -14.96
C GLU A 12 -15.66 14.58 -16.16
N SER A 13 -14.81 14.67 -17.18
CA SER A 13 -14.85 13.79 -18.35
C SER A 13 -14.25 12.41 -18.08
N ARG A 14 -13.24 12.31 -17.21
CA ARG A 14 -12.58 11.04 -16.84
C ARG A 14 -13.38 10.25 -15.78
N PHE A 15 -14.07 10.92 -14.86
CA PHE A 15 -14.84 10.26 -13.77
C PHE A 15 -16.05 9.44 -14.27
N LYS A 16 -16.55 9.73 -15.48
CA LYS A 16 -17.67 8.98 -16.11
C LYS A 16 -17.31 7.56 -16.56
N VAL A 17 -16.04 7.17 -16.52
CA VAL A 17 -15.56 5.82 -16.89
C VAL A 17 -14.97 5.13 -15.65
N ALA A 18 -15.79 4.97 -14.62
CA ALA A 18 -15.47 4.11 -13.49
C ALA A 18 -15.90 2.68 -13.82
N ILE A 19 -14.98 1.72 -13.74
CA ILE A 19 -15.26 0.30 -13.96
C ILE A 19 -15.12 -0.40 -12.62
N CYS A 20 -16.05 -1.30 -12.33
CA CYS A 20 -16.07 -2.05 -11.08
C CYS A 20 -15.22 -3.32 -11.23
N ASP A 21 -14.27 -3.48 -10.31
CA ASP A 21 -13.46 -4.69 -10.21
C ASP A 21 -14.24 -5.74 -9.41
N VAL A 22 -14.53 -6.90 -10.01
CA VAL A 22 -15.29 -7.99 -9.36
C VAL A 22 -14.56 -8.56 -8.15
N LEU A 23 -13.23 -8.51 -8.14
CA LEU A 23 -12.41 -9.12 -7.10
C LEU A 23 -12.36 -8.27 -5.81
N SER A 24 -12.39 -6.95 -5.95
CA SER A 24 -12.40 -6.01 -4.82
C SER A 24 -13.78 -5.41 -4.52
N GLY A 25 -14.74 -5.52 -5.43
CA GLY A 25 -16.11 -5.00 -5.25
C GLY A 25 -16.19 -3.47 -5.26
N VAL A 26 -15.12 -2.78 -5.66
CA VAL A 26 -15.03 -1.33 -5.72
C VAL A 26 -14.87 -0.84 -7.16
N CYS A 27 -15.38 0.36 -7.44
CA CYS A 27 -15.32 0.95 -8.76
C CYS A 27 -14.23 2.04 -8.79
N PHE A 28 -13.25 1.86 -9.68
CA PHE A 28 -12.14 2.79 -9.85
C PHE A 28 -12.23 3.49 -11.20
N VAL A 29 -11.90 4.78 -11.19
CA VAL A 29 -11.75 5.59 -12.41
C VAL A 29 -10.43 5.20 -13.09
N GLY A 30 -10.48 4.87 -14.38
CA GLY A 30 -9.28 4.59 -15.17
C GLY A 30 -8.83 3.13 -15.25
N GLN A 31 -9.67 2.15 -14.87
CA GLN A 31 -9.30 0.73 -14.98
C GLN A 31 -9.10 0.25 -16.44
N LEU A 32 -9.65 0.98 -17.42
CA LEU A 32 -9.40 0.74 -18.85
C LEU A 32 -8.33 1.69 -19.45
N ASP A 33 -7.87 2.68 -18.70
CA ASP A 33 -6.94 3.71 -19.18
C ASP A 33 -5.80 3.89 -18.19
N THR A 34 -4.68 3.22 -18.47
CA THR A 34 -3.45 3.30 -17.69
C THR A 34 -2.91 4.69 -17.52
N HIS A 35 -3.16 5.60 -18.46
CA HIS A 35 -2.72 6.99 -18.37
C HIS A 35 -3.39 7.72 -17.20
N SER A 36 -4.70 7.52 -16.99
CA SER A 36 -5.43 8.08 -15.85
C SER A 36 -4.97 7.48 -14.53
N LEU A 37 -4.83 6.15 -14.49
CA LEU A 37 -4.36 5.44 -13.30
C LEU A 37 -2.92 5.86 -12.93
N ALA A 38 -2.05 6.04 -13.92
CA ALA A 38 -0.68 6.48 -13.71
C ALA A 38 -0.62 7.92 -13.16
N MET A 39 -1.40 8.84 -13.74
CA MET A 39 -1.37 10.24 -13.32
C MET A 39 -1.93 10.45 -11.92
N PHE A 40 -3.03 9.77 -11.56
CA PHE A 40 -3.70 9.97 -10.26
C PHE A 40 -3.16 9.09 -9.12
N LEU A 41 -2.58 7.93 -9.43
CA LEU A 41 -2.12 6.98 -8.41
C LEU A 41 -0.61 6.78 -8.45
N LEU A 42 -0.03 6.48 -9.61
CA LEU A 42 1.40 6.14 -9.72
C LEU A 42 2.31 7.34 -9.40
N ILE A 43 2.05 8.52 -9.99
CA ILE A 43 2.89 9.71 -9.78
C ILE A 43 2.90 10.14 -8.29
N PRO A 44 1.75 10.32 -7.61
CA PRO A 44 1.75 10.65 -6.19
C PRO A 44 2.46 9.57 -5.36
N LEU A 45 2.24 8.29 -5.65
CA LEU A 45 2.84 7.20 -4.89
C LEU A 45 4.38 7.20 -5.00
N VAL A 46 4.92 7.43 -6.20
CA VAL A 46 6.37 7.53 -6.43
C VAL A 46 6.97 8.71 -5.67
N ILE A 47 6.30 9.86 -5.67
CA ILE A 47 6.76 11.06 -4.93
C ILE A 47 6.76 10.79 -3.42
N TYR A 48 5.65 10.27 -2.86
CA TYR A 48 5.59 9.93 -1.44
C TYR A 48 6.63 8.89 -1.04
N LEU A 49 6.85 7.87 -1.86
CA LEU A 49 7.77 6.79 -1.55
C LEU A 49 9.23 7.23 -1.64
N SER A 50 9.59 8.10 -2.59
CA SER A 50 10.93 8.67 -2.70
C SER A 50 11.26 9.57 -1.50
N ILE A 51 10.35 10.47 -1.12
CA ILE A 51 10.51 11.32 0.08
C ILE A 51 10.62 10.46 1.34
N GLY A 52 9.75 9.45 1.47
CA GLY A 52 9.78 8.51 2.59
C GLY A 52 11.06 7.69 2.66
N GLY A 53 11.58 7.25 1.51
CA GLY A 53 12.83 6.51 1.40
C GLY A 53 14.04 7.33 1.85
N ILE A 54 14.14 8.59 1.42
CA ILE A 54 15.21 9.50 1.83
C ILE A 54 15.16 9.74 3.35
N PHE A 55 13.97 9.99 3.90
CA PHE A 55 13.78 10.20 5.33
C PHE A 55 14.13 8.95 6.15
N LEU A 56 13.74 7.75 5.69
CA LEU A 56 14.11 6.51 6.36
C LEU A 56 15.61 6.26 6.34
N LEU A 57 16.29 6.48 5.22
CA LEU A 57 17.74 6.32 5.11
C LEU A 57 18.46 7.30 6.04
N ALA A 58 18.06 8.57 6.06
CA ALA A 58 18.60 9.57 6.98
C ALA A 58 18.35 9.19 8.45
N GLY A 59 17.14 8.72 8.77
CA GLY A 59 16.77 8.24 10.11
C GLY A 59 17.57 7.01 10.53
N PHE A 60 17.77 6.05 9.63
CA PHE A 60 18.58 4.86 9.87
C PHE A 60 20.04 5.25 10.16
N VAL A 61 20.66 6.07 9.32
CA VAL A 61 22.04 6.57 9.53
C VAL A 61 22.18 7.31 10.87
N SER A 62 21.20 8.15 11.22
CA SER A 62 21.16 8.84 12.52
C SER A 62 21.12 7.86 13.70
N LEU A 63 20.33 6.79 13.60
CA LEU A 63 20.25 5.74 14.62
C LEU A 63 21.57 4.96 14.77
N PHE A 64 22.29 4.66 13.67
CA PHE A 64 23.62 4.02 13.75
C PHE A 64 24.68 4.91 14.39
N ARG A 65 24.65 6.23 14.14
CA ARG A 65 25.53 7.17 14.83
C ARG A 65 25.28 7.19 16.32
N ILE A 66 24.02 7.26 16.75
CA ILE A 66 23.64 7.27 18.17
C ILE A 66 24.09 5.97 18.85
N ARG A 67 23.84 4.81 18.22
CA ARG A 67 24.30 3.50 18.72
C ARG A 67 25.81 3.40 18.89
N THR A 68 26.57 3.97 17.95
CA THR A 68 28.04 3.95 17.98
C THR A 68 28.60 4.82 19.11
N VAL A 69 28.00 5.99 19.35
CA VAL A 69 28.45 6.94 20.39
C VAL A 69 27.98 6.54 21.80
N MET A 70 26.80 5.93 21.93
CA MET A 70 26.20 5.57 23.22
C MET A 70 26.80 4.31 23.88
N LYS A 71 27.64 3.55 23.17
CA LYS A 71 28.33 2.37 23.73
C LYS A 71 29.28 2.69 24.90
N HIS A 72 29.62 3.95 25.13
CA HIS A 72 30.54 4.36 26.19
C HIS A 72 29.86 4.81 27.52
N ASP A 73 28.54 5.05 27.58
CA ASP A 73 27.96 5.86 28.69
C ASP A 73 26.57 5.46 29.28
N GLY A 74 26.19 4.18 29.27
CA GLY A 74 25.44 3.66 30.43
C GLY A 74 24.03 3.07 30.28
N THR A 75 23.68 2.34 31.33
CA THR A 75 22.62 1.35 31.51
C THR A 75 21.18 1.91 31.63
N ARG A 76 20.98 3.21 31.36
CA ARG A 76 19.70 3.91 31.64
C ARG A 76 18.89 4.29 30.39
N THR A 77 19.51 4.28 29.21
CA THR A 77 18.86 4.62 27.93
C THR A 77 18.39 3.41 27.13
N ASP A 78 18.75 2.17 27.52
CA ASP A 78 18.39 0.92 26.83
C ASP A 78 16.88 0.77 26.54
N LYS A 79 16.02 1.23 27.47
CA LYS A 79 14.55 1.18 27.29
C LYS A 79 14.07 2.15 26.21
N LEU A 80 14.64 3.35 26.17
CA LEU A 80 14.34 4.36 25.15
C LEU A 80 14.92 3.93 23.79
N GLU A 81 16.12 3.35 23.79
CA GLU A 81 16.78 2.83 22.59
C GLU A 81 15.96 1.70 21.95
N ARG A 82 15.51 0.72 22.74
CA ARG A 82 14.63 -0.37 22.25
C ARG A 82 13.29 0.16 21.72
N LEU A 83 12.77 1.23 22.30
CA LEU A 83 11.54 1.88 21.81
C LEU A 83 11.78 2.57 20.46
N MET A 84 12.87 3.33 20.34
CA MET A 84 13.24 4.04 19.11
C MET A 84 13.53 3.06 17.96
N LEU A 85 14.29 1.99 18.22
CA LEU A 85 14.58 0.95 17.22
C LEU A 85 13.34 0.21 16.75
N ARG A 86 12.40 -0.04 17.66
CA ARG A 86 11.13 -0.67 17.33
C ARG A 86 10.32 0.20 16.35
N ILE A 87 10.25 1.50 16.59
CA ILE A 87 9.55 2.45 15.72
C ILE A 87 10.24 2.53 14.34
N GLY A 88 11.58 2.58 14.31
CA GLY A 88 12.35 2.60 13.06
C GLY A 88 12.19 1.32 12.23
N PHE A 89 12.26 0.15 12.87
CA PHE A 89 12.09 -1.15 12.20
C PHE A 89 10.68 -1.32 11.61
N PHE A 90 9.64 -0.92 12.33
CA PHE A 90 8.27 -0.97 11.82
C PHE A 90 8.04 -0.02 10.64
N SER A 91 8.66 1.16 10.65
CA SER A 91 8.63 2.07 9.51
C SER A 91 9.32 1.46 8.28
N GLY A 92 10.47 0.79 8.45
CA GLY A 92 11.12 0.04 7.38
C GLY A 92 10.24 -1.09 6.81
N LEU A 93 9.60 -1.87 7.68
CA LEU A 93 8.64 -2.91 7.30
C LEU A 93 7.40 -2.38 6.57
N PHE A 94 7.05 -1.10 6.74
CA PHE A 94 5.95 -0.45 6.02
C PHE A 94 6.35 0.01 4.60
N ILE A 95 7.62 0.39 4.41
CA ILE A 95 8.13 0.74 3.08
C ILE A 95 8.21 -0.49 2.16
N LEU A 96 8.50 -1.68 2.68
CA LEU A 96 8.57 -2.92 1.90
C LEU A 96 7.27 -3.27 1.12
N PRO A 97 6.08 -3.37 1.76
CA PRO A 97 4.84 -3.63 1.03
C PRO A 97 4.44 -2.45 0.12
N SER A 98 4.83 -1.22 0.46
CA SER A 98 4.63 -0.04 -0.39
C SER A 98 5.47 -0.12 -1.68
N LEU A 99 6.73 -0.53 -1.57
CA LEU A 99 7.63 -0.80 -2.70
C LEU A 99 7.13 -1.97 -3.56
N GLY A 100 6.68 -3.05 -2.93
CA GLY A 100 6.10 -4.20 -3.64
C GLY A 100 4.84 -3.83 -4.43
N TYR A 101 3.94 -3.04 -3.82
CA TYR A 101 2.75 -2.52 -4.49
C TYR A 101 3.11 -1.62 -5.67
N LEU A 102 4.08 -0.71 -5.51
CA LEU A 102 4.58 0.14 -6.59
C LEU A 102 5.19 -0.67 -7.74
N ALA A 103 5.97 -1.71 -7.43
CA ALA A 103 6.56 -2.60 -8.44
C ALA A 103 5.48 -3.34 -9.23
N CYS A 104 4.41 -3.81 -8.57
CA CYS A 104 3.27 -4.42 -9.24
C CYS A 104 2.56 -3.42 -10.17
N LEU A 105 2.33 -2.19 -9.70
CA LEU A 105 1.71 -1.13 -10.52
C LEU A 105 2.59 -0.75 -11.72
N PHE A 106 3.90 -0.68 -11.55
CA PHE A 106 4.83 -0.38 -12.65
C PHE A 106 4.84 -1.51 -13.69
N TYR A 107 4.79 -2.76 -13.23
CA TYR A 107 4.68 -3.92 -14.12
C TYR A 107 3.37 -3.91 -14.91
N GLU A 108 2.24 -3.62 -14.24
CA GLU A 108 0.95 -3.45 -14.90
C GLU A 108 1.02 -2.32 -15.93
N TYR A 109 1.56 -1.16 -15.58
CA TYR A 109 1.71 -0.02 -16.49
C TYR A 109 2.49 -0.34 -17.76
N TYR A 110 3.61 -1.08 -17.64
CA TYR A 110 4.47 -1.39 -18.79
C TYR A 110 3.85 -2.41 -19.75
N ASN A 111 3.14 -3.41 -19.24
CA ASN A 111 2.60 -4.51 -20.05
C ASN A 111 1.14 -4.29 -20.48
N PHE A 112 0.49 -3.23 -20.00
CA PHE A 112 -0.94 -3.01 -20.24
C PHE A 112 -1.31 -2.85 -21.72
N ASP A 113 -0.48 -2.15 -22.50
CA ASP A 113 -0.77 -1.90 -23.92
C ASP A 113 -0.85 -3.20 -24.72
N ASP A 114 0.09 -4.13 -24.47
CA ASP A 114 0.10 -5.43 -25.13
C ASP A 114 -1.08 -6.30 -24.66
N TRP A 115 -1.40 -6.30 -23.37
CA TRP A 115 -2.58 -6.99 -22.84
C TRP A 115 -3.89 -6.45 -23.42
N MET A 116 -4.02 -5.14 -23.59
CA MET A 116 -5.20 -4.52 -24.20
C MET A 116 -5.35 -4.90 -25.67
N ILE A 117 -4.26 -4.95 -26.43
CA ILE A 117 -4.29 -5.39 -27.83
C ILE A 117 -4.79 -6.85 -27.91
N GLN A 118 -4.31 -7.72 -27.03
CA GLN A 118 -4.74 -9.13 -26.98
C GLN A 118 -6.20 -9.28 -26.55
N TRP A 119 -6.62 -8.56 -25.51
CA TRP A 119 -8.02 -8.51 -25.08
C TRP A 119 -8.94 -8.05 -26.20
N ASN A 120 -8.57 -6.98 -26.91
CA ASN A 120 -9.35 -6.43 -28.01
C ASN A 120 -9.49 -7.44 -29.16
N ARG A 121 -8.48 -8.29 -29.41
CA ARG A 121 -8.59 -9.37 -30.40
C ARG A 121 -9.58 -10.47 -30.00
N GLN A 122 -9.63 -10.82 -28.71
CA GLN A 122 -10.59 -11.81 -28.21
C GLN A 122 -12.01 -11.26 -28.27
N MET A 123 -12.20 -10.01 -27.84
CA MET A 123 -13.52 -9.36 -27.78
C MET A 123 -14.03 -8.91 -29.15
N CYS A 124 -13.15 -8.56 -30.08
CA CYS A 124 -13.51 -8.18 -31.46
C CYS A 124 -14.45 -9.19 -32.13
N LYS A 125 -14.22 -10.50 -31.94
CA LYS A 125 -15.07 -11.55 -32.53
C LYS A 125 -16.46 -11.63 -31.90
N ILE A 126 -16.57 -11.31 -30.61
CA ILE A 126 -17.83 -11.31 -29.86
C ILE A 126 -18.67 -10.07 -30.18
N PHE A 127 -18.03 -8.91 -30.32
CA PHE A 127 -18.73 -7.63 -30.52
C PHE A 127 -18.79 -7.17 -31.98
N SER A 128 -18.26 -7.94 -32.94
CA SER A 128 -18.23 -7.59 -34.38
C SER A 128 -17.58 -6.23 -34.69
N ILE A 129 -16.51 -5.90 -33.96
CA ILE A 129 -15.70 -4.68 -34.11
C ILE A 129 -14.50 -5.01 -35.04
N PRO A 130 -13.88 -4.08 -35.79
CA PRO A 130 -12.66 -4.38 -36.55
C PRO A 130 -11.50 -4.82 -35.64
N CYS A 131 -10.96 -6.02 -35.90
CA CYS A 131 -9.83 -6.58 -35.15
C CYS A 131 -8.51 -5.89 -35.52
N PRO A 132 -7.63 -5.58 -34.55
CA PRO A 132 -6.30 -5.05 -34.83
C PRO A 132 -5.42 -6.11 -35.53
N ALA A 133 -4.68 -5.69 -36.56
CA ALA A 133 -3.88 -6.58 -37.39
C ALA A 133 -2.82 -7.36 -36.57
N PRO A 134 -2.54 -8.65 -36.89
CA PRO A 134 -1.44 -9.43 -36.31
C PRO A 134 -0.12 -8.69 -36.42
N ARG A 135 0.67 -8.62 -35.33
CA ARG A 135 2.08 -8.25 -35.47
C ARG A 135 2.75 -9.38 -36.26
N HIS A 136 3.42 -9.04 -37.35
CA HIS A 136 4.08 -10.00 -38.22
C HIS A 136 5.14 -10.76 -37.40
N GLY A 137 5.04 -12.09 -37.30
CA GLY A 137 5.96 -12.94 -36.54
C GLY A 137 5.56 -13.28 -35.10
N SER A 138 4.35 -12.93 -34.65
CA SER A 138 3.85 -13.39 -33.34
C SER A 138 3.41 -14.86 -33.44
N ASN A 139 4.23 -15.76 -32.88
CA ASN A 139 3.96 -17.19 -32.76
C ASN A 139 2.88 -17.49 -31.71
N GLY A 140 1.70 -16.85 -31.75
CA GLY A 140 0.54 -17.23 -30.95
C GLY A 140 0.75 -17.40 -29.44
N GLU A 141 1.86 -16.91 -28.87
CA GLU A 141 2.14 -17.04 -27.46
C GLU A 141 1.22 -16.05 -26.75
N GLU A 142 0.26 -16.59 -26.02
CA GLU A 142 -0.74 -15.83 -25.30
C GLU A 142 -0.05 -15.01 -24.21
N ASP A 143 0.26 -13.76 -24.50
CA ASP A 143 0.63 -12.73 -23.51
C ASP A 143 -0.61 -12.45 -22.63
N LYS A 144 -0.93 -13.41 -21.76
CA LYS A 144 -2.00 -13.29 -20.78
C LYS A 144 -1.49 -12.49 -19.58
N PRO A 145 -2.32 -11.60 -19.01
CA PRO A 145 -2.02 -10.96 -17.75
C PRO A 145 -1.73 -12.03 -16.68
N ILE A 146 -0.55 -11.97 -16.06
CA ILE A 146 -0.13 -12.95 -15.06
C ILE A 146 -0.98 -12.74 -13.80
N PHE A 147 -1.97 -13.61 -13.59
CA PHE A 147 -2.89 -13.55 -12.46
C PHE A 147 -2.17 -13.43 -11.10
N HIS A 148 -1.01 -14.06 -10.96
CA HIS A 148 -0.20 -14.01 -9.73
C HIS A 148 0.22 -12.57 -9.36
N ILE A 149 0.47 -11.70 -10.33
CA ILE A 149 0.92 -10.33 -10.06
C ILE A 149 -0.23 -9.50 -9.48
N TYR A 150 -1.45 -9.71 -9.98
CA TYR A 150 -2.65 -9.13 -9.37
C TYR A 150 -2.85 -9.61 -7.94
N MET A 151 -2.68 -10.91 -7.66
CA MET A 151 -2.79 -11.44 -6.29
C MET A 151 -1.76 -10.79 -5.35
N VAL A 152 -0.51 -10.65 -5.80
CA VAL A 152 0.56 -10.00 -5.01
C VAL A 152 0.21 -8.55 -4.70
N LYS A 153 -0.37 -7.81 -5.66
CA LYS A 153 -0.85 -6.43 -5.44
C LYS A 153 -1.83 -6.34 -4.26
N TYR A 154 -2.82 -7.24 -4.19
CA TYR A 154 -3.79 -7.27 -3.08
C TYR A 154 -3.17 -7.69 -1.75
N VAL A 155 -2.21 -8.63 -1.78
CA VAL A 155 -1.47 -9.01 -0.57
C VAL A 155 -0.66 -7.83 -0.05
N CYS A 156 0.05 -7.10 -0.93
CA CYS A 156 0.80 -5.91 -0.56
C CYS A 156 -0.10 -4.82 0.06
N SER A 157 -1.29 -4.56 -0.50
CA SER A 157 -2.22 -3.57 0.05
C SER A 157 -2.81 -4.01 1.41
N MET A 158 -3.11 -5.30 1.57
CA MET A 158 -3.57 -5.85 2.84
C MET A 158 -2.47 -5.75 3.93
N LEU A 159 -1.21 -6.03 3.58
CA LEU A 159 -0.08 -5.93 4.49
C LEU A 159 0.13 -4.51 5.04
N VAL A 160 -0.13 -3.46 4.24
CA VAL A 160 -0.10 -2.06 4.70
C VAL A 160 -1.14 -1.82 5.83
N GLY A 161 -2.32 -2.43 5.74
CA GLY A 161 -3.34 -2.37 6.80
C GLY A 161 -3.01 -3.21 8.04
N VAL A 162 -2.42 -4.40 7.85
CA VAL A 162 -2.01 -5.26 8.96
C VAL A 162 -0.85 -4.64 9.74
N THR A 163 0.16 -4.11 9.04
CA THR A 163 1.34 -3.48 9.67
C THR A 163 0.96 -2.28 10.55
N SER A 164 0.03 -1.42 10.09
CA SER A 164 -0.49 -0.31 10.89
C SER A 164 -1.31 -0.77 12.11
N SER A 165 -2.09 -1.85 11.97
CA SER A 165 -2.85 -2.44 13.09
C SER A 165 -1.93 -3.02 14.17
N VAL A 166 -0.86 -3.72 13.77
CA VAL A 166 0.15 -4.30 14.68
C VAL A 166 0.97 -3.21 15.37
N TRP A 167 1.21 -2.07 14.70
CA TRP A 167 1.89 -0.92 15.30
C TRP A 167 1.08 -0.30 16.45
N LEU A 168 -0.24 -0.21 16.30
CA LEU A 168 -1.15 0.32 17.33
C LEU A 168 -1.35 -0.64 18.51
N TRP A 169 -1.18 -1.95 18.28
CA TRP A 169 -1.14 -2.98 19.33
C TRP A 169 0.21 -2.98 20.07
N SER A 170 0.56 -1.84 20.66
CA SER A 170 1.68 -1.79 21.60
C SER A 170 1.31 -2.54 22.88
N GLY A 171 2.28 -3.19 23.55
CA GLY A 171 2.03 -3.96 24.77
C GLY A 171 1.36 -3.17 25.90
N LYS A 172 1.46 -1.83 25.87
CA LYS A 172 0.70 -0.94 26.78
C LYS A 172 -0.81 -0.97 26.51
N THR A 173 -1.21 -1.05 25.25
CA THR A 173 -2.60 -1.19 24.81
C THR A 173 -3.18 -2.53 25.25
N VAL A 174 -2.44 -3.63 25.06
CA VAL A 174 -2.87 -4.99 25.50
C VAL A 174 -3.02 -5.07 27.02
N VAL A 175 -2.12 -4.44 27.79
CA VAL A 175 -2.22 -4.40 29.26
C VAL A 175 -3.43 -3.57 29.71
N SER A 176 -3.68 -2.42 29.07
CA SER A 176 -4.87 -1.59 29.34
C SER A 176 -6.16 -2.33 29.01
N TRP A 177 -6.21 -3.01 27.85
CA TRP A 177 -7.35 -3.83 27.44
C TRP A 177 -7.59 -5.02 28.37
N ARG A 178 -6.53 -5.65 28.87
CA ARG A 178 -6.63 -6.71 29.88
C ARG A 178 -7.19 -6.18 31.19
N GLN A 179 -6.71 -5.04 31.68
CA GLN A 179 -7.25 -4.39 32.89
C GLN A 179 -8.71 -3.97 32.72
N PHE A 180 -9.09 -3.48 31.54
CA PHE A 180 -10.47 -3.17 31.21
C PHE A 180 -11.36 -4.42 31.14
N ALA A 181 -10.86 -5.50 30.54
CA ALA A 181 -11.56 -6.79 30.49
C ALA A 181 -11.72 -7.42 31.88
N GLU A 182 -10.71 -7.32 32.75
CA GLU A 182 -10.78 -7.78 34.14
C GLU A 182 -11.80 -6.97 34.97
N ARG A 183 -11.93 -5.66 34.71
CA ARG A 183 -13.00 -4.81 35.30
C ARG A 183 -14.39 -5.19 34.79
N LEU A 184 -14.54 -5.47 33.49
CA LEU A 184 -15.81 -5.91 32.90
C LEU A 184 -16.22 -7.31 33.36
N GLN A 185 -15.27 -8.18 33.67
CA GLN A 185 -15.51 -9.51 34.25
C GLN A 185 -15.83 -9.48 35.76
N GLY A 186 -15.95 -8.30 36.36
CA GLY A 186 -16.38 -8.16 37.75
C GLY A 186 -15.35 -8.67 38.78
N LYS A 187 -14.07 -8.82 38.40
CA LYS A 187 -12.98 -9.07 39.37
C LYS A 187 -12.62 -7.77 40.10
N ASP A 188 -13.60 -7.15 40.74
CA ASP A 188 -13.38 -6.08 41.69
C ASP A 188 -13.01 -6.71 43.05
N THR A 189 -11.72 -6.95 43.29
CA THR A 189 -11.21 -7.25 44.64
C THR A 189 -11.09 -5.99 45.49
N ARG A 190 -12.02 -5.04 45.38
CA ARG A 190 -12.00 -3.82 46.22
C ARG A 190 -13.41 -3.35 46.61
N SER A 191 -14.14 -4.21 47.33
CA SER A 191 -15.22 -3.76 48.23
C SER A 191 -15.49 -4.73 49.41
N ARG A 192 -14.45 -5.37 49.97
CA ARG A 192 -14.51 -6.03 51.31
C ARG A 192 -13.33 -5.60 52.19
N GLY A 193 -13.22 -4.29 52.42
CA GLY A 193 -12.23 -3.73 53.37
C GLY A 193 -12.72 -2.49 54.12
N ALA A 194 -14.03 -2.23 54.12
CA ALA A 194 -14.64 -1.14 54.89
C ALA A 194 -15.54 -1.68 56.02
N TYR A 195 -15.20 -2.85 56.60
CA TYR A 195 -15.75 -3.37 57.86
C TYR A 195 -14.78 -4.39 58.51
N VAL A 196 -13.62 -3.93 58.99
CA VAL A 196 -12.96 -4.38 60.24
C VAL A 196 -12.12 -3.22 60.75
#